data_AF-F3GKE2-F1
#
_entry.id   AF-F3GKE2-F1
#
_cell.length_a   1.000
_cell.length_b   1.000
_cell.length_c   1.000
_cell.angle_alpha   90.00
_cell.angle_beta   90.00
_cell.angle_gamma   90.00
#
_symmetry.space_group_name_H-M   'P 1'
#
loop_
_entity.id
_entity.type
_entity.pdbx_description
1 polymer ?
#
loop_
_entity_poly.entity_id
_entity_poly.type
_entity_poly.pdbx_seq_one_letter_code
_entity_poly.pdbx_strand_id
1 'polypeptide(L)' 'MFGLEAIDLARIQFAFTISFHILFPAITIGLASYLAVLEGLWLKTRDDVYRDLYHFWSKIFAVNFGMGVV' A
#
# COMPACT_ATOMS: atom_id res chain seq x y z
N MET A 1 35.92 -7.87 13.50
CA MET A 1 34.44 -7.88 13.59
C MET A 1 33.97 -6.51 13.13
N PHE A 2 32.94 -6.45 12.29
CA PHE A 2 32.47 -5.22 11.63
C PHE A 2 32.42 -4.04 12.62
N GLY A 3 33.21 -2.98 12.37
CA GLY A 3 33.32 -1.80 13.22
C GLY A 3 32.11 -0.87 13.08
N LEU A 4 30.91 -1.41 13.28
CA LEU A 4 29.66 -0.64 13.22
C LEU A 4 29.47 0.07 14.57
N GLU A 5 29.40 1.39 14.52
CA GLU A 5 29.10 2.20 15.70
C GLU A 5 27.58 2.26 15.96
N ALA A 6 27.20 2.64 17.17
CA ALA A 6 25.79 2.77 17.54
C ALA A 6 25.01 3.71 16.60
N ILE A 7 25.67 4.73 16.05
CA ILE A 7 25.07 5.65 15.08
C ILE A 7 24.75 4.97 13.74
N ASP A 8 25.58 4.05 13.27
CA ASP A 8 25.34 3.32 12.02
C ASP A 8 24.15 2.37 12.17
N LEU A 9 24.08 1.66 13.30
CA LEU A 9 22.95 0.79 13.64
C LEU A 9 21.65 1.60 13.75
N ALA A 10 21.69 2.77 14.39
CA ALA A 10 20.53 3.66 14.50
C ALA A 10 20.05 4.16 13.14
N ARG A 11 20.96 4.50 12.21
CA ARG A 11 20.61 4.90 10.84
C ARG A 11 19.95 3.77 10.07
N ILE A 12 20.47 2.55 10.18
CA ILE A 12 19.90 1.37 9.51
C ILE A 12 18.50 1.08 10.05
N GLN A 13 18.33 1.10 11.38
CA GLN A 13 17.03 0.90 12.01
C GLN A 13 16.02 1.97 11.55
N PHE A 14 16.42 3.25 11.57
CA PHE A 14 15.55 4.34 11.12
C PHE A 14 15.18 4.19 9.65
N ALA A 15 16.16 3.94 8.77
CA ALA A 15 15.94 3.75 7.33
C ALA A 15 14.99 2.58 7.04
N PHE A 16 15.13 1.47 7.76
CA PHE A 16 14.22 0.33 7.67
C PHE A 16 12.80 0.73 8.06
N THR A 17 12.62 1.31 9.25
CA THR A 17 11.29 1.70 9.76
C THR A 17 10.60 2.71 8.84
N ILE A 18 11.28 3.80 8.47
CA ILE A 18 10.68 4.86 7.65
C ILE A 18 10.33 4.38 6.24
N SER A 19 11.09 3.42 5.69
CA SER A 19 10.78 2.86 4.36
C SER A 19 9.42 2.19 4.34
N PHE A 20 9.09 1.35 5.33
CA PHE A 20 7.78 0.72 5.42
C PHE A 20 6.66 1.70 5.77
N HIS A 21 6.96 2.69 6.62
CA HIS A 21 6.01 3.76 6.96
C HIS A 21 5.62 4.63 5.76
N ILE A 22 6.47 4.75 4.74
CA ILE A 22 6.14 5.49 3.52
C ILE A 22 5.55 4.57 2.45
N LEU A 23 6.12 3.37 2.27
CA LEU A 23 5.75 2.47 1.19
C LEU A 23 4.29 1.99 1.29
N PHE A 24 3.87 1.49 2.46
CA PHE A 24 2.51 0.95 2.61
C PHE A 24 1.43 2.03 2.48
N PRO A 25 1.54 3.21 3.12
CA PRO A 25 0.54 4.27 2.95
C PRO A 25 0.50 4.83 1.53
N ALA A 26 1.65 5.02 0.87
CA ALA A 26 1.67 5.52 -0.50
C ALA A 26 0.92 4.59 -1.47
N ILE A 27 1.17 3.28 -1.38
CA ILE A 27 0.47 2.27 -2.18
C ILE A 27 -1.01 2.23 -1.85
N THR A 28 -1.35 2.28 -0.56
CA THR A 28 -2.74 2.26 -0.07
C THR A 28 -3.54 3.44 -0.62
N ILE A 29 -3.01 4.66 -0.57
CA ILE A 29 -3.69 5.87 -1.08
C ILE A 29 -3.92 5.74 -2.60
N GLY A 30 -2.91 5.27 -3.34
CA GLY A 30 -3.02 5.02 -4.78
C GLY A 30 -4.11 3.98 -5.09
N LEU A 31 -4.10 2.84 -4.42
CA LEU A 31 -5.11 1.79 -4.61
C LEU A 31 -6.52 2.24 -4.20
N ALA A 32 -6.67 3.02 -3.12
CA ALA A 32 -7.97 3.54 -2.70
C ALA A 32 -8.60 4.40 -3.80
N SER A 33 -7.84 5.34 -4.37
CA SER A 33 -8.33 6.18 -5.48
C SER A 33 -8.63 5.36 -6.74
N TYR A 34 -7.80 4.37 -7.07
CA TYR A 34 -8.04 3.47 -8.19
C TYR A 34 -9.32 2.63 -8.02
N LEU A 35 -9.54 2.05 -6.84
CA LEU A 35 -10.75 1.30 -6.51
C LEU A 35 -12.01 2.18 -6.60
N ALA A 36 -11.93 3.42 -6.13
CA ALA A 36 -13.03 4.38 -6.26
C ALA A 36 -13.38 4.68 -7.72
N VAL A 37 -12.37 4.79 -8.60
CA VAL A 37 -12.59 4.97 -10.05
C VAL A 37 -13.23 3.74 -10.68
N LEU A 38 -12.76 2.53 -10.35
CA LEU A 38 -13.34 1.29 -10.88
C LEU A 38 -14.81 1.15 -10.49
N GLU A 39 -15.15 1.38 -9.23
CA GLU A 39 -16.53 1.34 -8.75
C GLU A 39 -17.39 2.40 -9.46
N GLY A 40 -16.87 3.63 -9.61
CA GLY A 40 -17.55 4.69 -10.35
C GLY A 40 -17.81 4.37 -11.82
N LEU A 41 -16.85 3.72 -12.49
CA LEU A 41 -17.00 3.25 -13.87
C LEU A 41 -18.03 2.12 -13.98
N TRP A 42 -18.02 1.16 -13.05
CA TRP A 42 -19.04 0.12 -13.00
C TRP A 42 -20.44 0.70 -12.80
N LEU A 43 -20.63 1.64 -11.87
CA LEU A 43 -21.92 2.30 -11.64
C LEU A 43 -22.44 3.02 -12.89
N LYS A 44 -21.54 3.64 -13.67
CA LYS A 44 -21.87 4.37 -14.90
C LYS A 44 -22.15 3.46 -16.10
N THR A 45 -21.33 2.43 -16.29
CA THR A 45 -21.32 1.60 -17.52
C THR A 45 -22.08 0.29 -17.38
N ARG A 46 -22.20 -0.22 -16.15
CA ARG A 46 -22.67 -1.58 -15.83
C ARG A 46 -21.84 -2.69 -16.48
N ASP A 47 -20.59 -2.40 -16.86
CA ASP A 47 -19.65 -3.38 -17.37
C ASP A 47 -18.98 -4.13 -16.21
N ASP A 48 -19.25 -5.44 -16.13
CA ASP A 48 -18.77 -6.30 -15.04
C ASP A 48 -17.24 -6.40 -14.96
N VAL A 49 -16.51 -6.09 -16.04
CA VAL A 49 -15.03 -6.07 -16.04
C VAL A 49 -14.49 -5.13 -14.95
N TYR A 50 -15.13 -3.97 -14.75
CA TYR A 50 -14.70 -3.02 -13.71
C TYR A 50 -14.93 -3.56 -12.29
N ARG A 51 -16.00 -4.33 -12.10
CA ARG A 51 -16.34 -4.95 -10.82
C ARG A 51 -15.43 -6.13 -10.49
N ASP A 52 -15.06 -6.93 -11.49
CA ASP A 52 -14.09 -8.01 -11.33
C ASP A 52 -12.71 -7.46 -10.93
N LEU A 53 -12.27 -6.38 -11.59
CA LEU A 53 -11.04 -5.68 -11.23
C LEU A 53 -11.12 -5.11 -9.81
N TYR A 54 -12.24 -4.49 -9.43
CA TYR A 54 -12.43 -3.96 -8.07
C TYR A 54 -12.27 -5.07 -7.01
N HIS A 55 -12.93 -6.22 -7.21
CA HIS A 55 -12.85 -7.34 -6.27
C HIS A 55 -11.46 -7.99 -6.21
N PHE A 56 -10.72 -8.02 -7.32
CA PHE A 56 -9.33 -8.46 -7.32
C PHE A 56 -8.43 -7.51 -6.51
N TRP A 57 -8.47 -6.21 -6.82
CA TRP A 57 -7.57 -5.22 -6.22
C TRP A 57 -7.93 -4.89 -4.76
N SER A 58 -9.21 -4.98 -4.37
CA SER A 58 -9.64 -4.74 -2.99
C SER A 58 -9.01 -5.70 -1.97
N LYS A 59 -8.73 -6.95 -2.36
CA LYS A 59 -8.01 -7.90 -1.50
C LYS A 59 -6.57 -7.46 -1.25
N ILE A 60 -5.88 -7.01 -2.30
CA ILE A 60 -4.50 -6.52 -2.21
C ILE A 60 -4.45 -5.21 -1.40
N PHE A 61 -5.44 -4.34 -1.59
CA PHE A 61 -5.62 -3.13 -0.79
C PHE A 61 -5.79 -3.46 0.69
N ALA A 62 -6.65 -4.42 1.05
CA ALA A 62 -6.89 -4.79 2.45
C ALA A 62 -5.64 -5.32 3.14
N VAL A 63 -4.83 -6.13 2.45
CA VAL A 63 -3.56 -6.65 3.01
C VAL A 63 -2.54 -5.53 3.19
N ASN A 64 -2.38 -4.63 2.22
CA ASN A 64 -1.48 -3.47 2.35
C ASN A 64 -1.93 -2.50 3.45
N PHE A 65 -3.23 -2.23 3.54
CA PHE A 65 -3.79 -1.39 4.59
C PHE A 65 -3.54 -1.98 5.98
N GLY A 66 -3.79 -3.29 6.15
CA GLY A 66 -3.53 -3.98 7.42
C GLY A 66 -2.06 -3.92 7.86
N MET A 67 -1.11 -4.05 6.91
CA MET A 67 0.31 -3.90 7.21
C MET A 67 0.74 -2.46 7.47
N GLY A 68 0.05 -1.47 6.91
CA GLY A 68 0.40 -0.05 7.08
C GLY A 68 -0.18 0.63 8.33
N VAL A 69 -1.10 -0.02 9.05
CA VAL A 69 -1.76 0.52 10.26
C VAL A 69 -1.00 0.20 11.56
N VAL A 70 -0.01 -0.69 11.51
CA VAL A 70 0.84 -1.09 12.64
C VAL A 70 2.11 -0.26 12.75
#